data_AF-A0A7S2Q4E1-F1
#
_entry.id   AF-A0A7S2Q4E1-F1
#
_cell.length_a   1.000
_cell.length_b   1.000
_cell.length_c   1.000
_cell.angle_alpha   90.00
_cell.angle_beta   90.00
_cell.angle_gamma   90.00
#
_symmetry.space_group_name_H-M   'P 1'
#
loop_
_entity.id
_entity.type
_entity.pdbx_description
1 polymer ?
#
loop_
_entity_poly.entity_id
_entity_poly.type
_entity_poly.pdbx_seq_one_letter_code
_entity_poly.pdbx_strand_id
1 'polypeptide(L)'
;RGSKGNVGLGSVLGPAGAMLCEMANLGLPVAPGFCVAPGGKEPARPEAWRGEVKQAVAELEDATGQALGCQTAPLLLSVFCNCGDQETRLTNLGMNDAIVEYRAVSDNPRCAWDCYRRLIWNFSKCVKRLDMNPFEEALASVRDRLDSTCKLGRKHDDCDIPKKDLQDLVQAFKSLYAQQVGTDFPQDPHDQLSEALATAFAAGEQQNAHAIVQAMALGNCDSAAVAGWAYASSSEGHIAELRGEWLSNAQCEDLATGARTPLRLTLDDSRDWAVA
;
A
#
# COMPACT_ATOMS: atom_id res chain seq x y z
N ARG A 1 -6.47 -21.48 -8.54
CA ARG A 1 -7.75 -20.88 -8.09
C ARG A 1 -8.30 -21.78 -7.00
N GLY A 2 -8.47 -21.22 -5.79
CA GLY A 2 -8.76 -21.94 -4.54
C GLY A 2 -7.76 -21.49 -3.47
N SER A 3 -8.23 -20.89 -2.38
CA SER A 3 -7.39 -20.57 -1.24
C SER A 3 -7.11 -21.83 -0.43
N LYS A 4 -5.92 -21.94 0.17
CA LYS A 4 -5.58 -22.99 1.14
C LYS A 4 -6.21 -22.73 2.52
N GLY A 5 -6.95 -21.63 2.71
CA GLY A 5 -7.62 -21.25 3.95
C GLY A 5 -9.11 -20.91 3.81
N ASN A 6 -9.78 -20.62 4.94
CA ASN A 6 -11.20 -20.23 5.02
C ASN A 6 -11.50 -19.45 6.33
N VAL A 7 -12.74 -18.97 6.48
CA VAL A 7 -13.18 -18.21 7.66
C VAL A 7 -12.95 -18.92 9.01
N GLY A 8 -12.96 -20.25 9.03
CA GLY A 8 -12.72 -21.06 10.23
C GLY A 8 -11.27 -21.04 10.74
N LEU A 9 -10.33 -20.53 9.94
CA LEU A 9 -8.91 -20.41 10.32
C LEU A 9 -8.53 -19.03 10.86
N GLY A 10 -9.50 -18.27 11.37
CA GLY A 10 -9.28 -16.92 11.92
C GLY A 10 -8.21 -16.84 13.03
N SER A 11 -8.03 -17.90 13.81
CA SER A 11 -6.98 -17.97 14.84
C SER A 11 -5.56 -18.12 14.28
N VAL A 12 -5.42 -18.56 13.03
CA VAL A 12 -4.12 -18.80 12.36
C VAL A 12 -3.81 -17.72 11.34
N LEU A 13 -4.82 -17.24 10.62
CA LEU A 13 -4.67 -16.26 9.54
C LEU A 13 -4.97 -14.83 9.98
N GLY A 14 -5.48 -14.65 11.20
CA GLY A 14 -6.14 -13.43 11.62
C GLY A 14 -7.51 -13.24 10.95
N PRO A 15 -8.35 -12.33 11.47
CA PRO A 15 -9.70 -12.11 10.95
C PRO A 15 -9.69 -11.61 9.49
N ALA A 16 -8.78 -10.70 9.14
CA ALA A 16 -8.67 -10.17 7.78
C ALA A 16 -8.19 -11.22 6.77
N GLY A 17 -7.15 -12.00 7.12
CA GLY A 17 -6.61 -13.06 6.25
C GLY A 17 -7.63 -14.17 5.99
N ALA A 18 -8.36 -14.58 7.02
CA ALA A 18 -9.43 -15.57 6.90
C ALA A 18 -10.57 -15.07 5.99
N MET A 19 -10.96 -13.80 6.11
CA MET A 19 -12.00 -13.22 5.24
C MET A 19 -11.55 -13.11 3.77
N LEU A 20 -10.29 -12.74 3.51
CA LEU A 20 -9.74 -12.71 2.14
C LEU A 20 -9.73 -14.10 1.51
N CYS A 21 -9.40 -15.13 2.29
CA CYS A 21 -9.48 -16.51 1.83
C CYS A 21 -10.91 -16.92 1.48
N GLU A 22 -11.88 -16.55 2.32
CA GLU A 22 -13.30 -16.83 2.08
C GLU A 22 -13.80 -16.14 0.80
N MET A 23 -13.48 -14.86 0.64
CA MET A 23 -13.80 -14.10 -0.58
C MET A 23 -13.21 -14.77 -1.84
N ALA A 24 -11.96 -15.22 -1.77
CA ALA A 24 -11.31 -15.93 -2.88
C ALA A 24 -11.98 -17.29 -3.17
N ASN A 25 -12.42 -18.02 -2.14
CA ASN A 25 -13.15 -19.29 -2.29
C ASN A 25 -14.54 -19.09 -2.91
N LEU A 26 -15.19 -17.97 -2.62
CA LEU A 26 -16.46 -17.55 -3.23
C LEU A 26 -16.30 -17.05 -4.67
N GLY A 27 -15.07 -16.97 -5.20
CA GLY A 27 -14.79 -16.52 -6.56
C GLY A 27 -14.86 -15.01 -6.75
N LEU A 28 -14.82 -14.22 -5.67
CA LEU A 28 -14.72 -12.77 -5.75
C LEU A 28 -13.34 -12.35 -6.30
N PRO A 29 -13.25 -11.19 -6.97
CA PRO A 29 -12.00 -10.71 -7.57
C PRO A 29 -11.03 -10.17 -6.50
N VAL A 30 -10.43 -11.09 -5.75
CA VAL A 30 -9.41 -10.79 -4.73
C VAL A 30 -8.03 -10.90 -5.37
N ALA A 31 -7.18 -9.89 -5.16
CA ALA A 31 -5.79 -9.95 -5.60
C ALA A 31 -5.06 -11.12 -4.93
N PRO A 32 -4.28 -11.91 -5.69
CA PRO A 32 -3.58 -13.07 -5.14
C PRO A 32 -2.55 -12.63 -4.09
N GLY A 33 -2.31 -13.50 -3.12
CA GLY A 33 -1.43 -13.22 -1.99
C GLY A 33 -1.39 -14.37 -1.00
N PHE A 34 -0.72 -14.14 0.12
CA PHE A 34 -0.54 -15.12 1.19
C PHE A 34 -0.54 -14.45 2.57
N CYS A 35 -0.85 -15.23 3.60
CA CYS A 35 -0.77 -14.81 4.99
C CYS A 35 0.50 -15.40 5.62
N VAL A 36 1.19 -14.63 6.45
CA VAL A 36 2.37 -15.05 7.19
C VAL A 36 2.04 -14.98 8.67
N ALA A 37 2.23 -16.10 9.36
CA ALA A 37 2.09 -16.21 10.81
C ALA A 37 3.47 -16.12 11.49
N PRO A 38 3.56 -15.57 12.71
CA PRO A 38 4.79 -15.55 13.48
C PRO A 38 5.00 -16.98 13.98
N GLY A 39 6.00 -17.71 13.47
CA GLY A 39 6.15 -19.16 13.63
C GLY A 39 6.46 -19.66 15.06
N GLY A 40 5.62 -19.39 16.06
CA GLY A 40 5.72 -19.92 17.42
C GLY A 40 5.94 -18.85 18.51
N LYS A 41 6.12 -19.30 19.76
CA LYS A 41 6.15 -18.47 20.98
C LYS A 41 7.44 -17.65 21.20
N GLU A 42 8.43 -17.77 20.34
CA GLU A 42 9.69 -17.01 20.46
C GLU A 42 9.75 -15.88 19.42
N PRO A 43 10.40 -14.74 19.73
CA PRO A 43 10.54 -13.63 18.80
C PRO A 43 11.02 -14.13 17.45
N ALA A 44 10.14 -14.02 16.46
CA ALA A 44 10.29 -14.62 15.15
C ALA A 44 11.61 -14.18 14.51
N ARG A 45 12.62 -15.07 14.52
CA ARG A 45 13.85 -14.85 13.76
C ARG A 45 13.49 -14.89 12.28
N PRO A 46 13.95 -13.93 11.45
CA PRO A 46 13.67 -13.93 10.01
C PRO A 46 13.99 -15.26 9.32
N GLU A 47 15.05 -15.94 9.77
CA GLU A 47 15.47 -17.27 9.33
C GLU A 47 14.32 -18.31 9.32
N ALA A 48 13.40 -18.23 10.29
CA ALA A 48 12.36 -19.25 10.49
C ALA A 48 11.27 -19.25 9.42
N TRP A 49 10.99 -18.09 8.81
CA TRP A 49 9.91 -17.94 7.81
C TRP A 49 10.41 -17.54 6.42
N ARG A 50 11.68 -17.13 6.27
CA ARG A 50 12.26 -16.68 4.98
C ARG A 50 12.10 -17.71 3.86
N GLY A 51 12.28 -19.00 4.15
CA GLY A 51 12.15 -20.07 3.15
C GLY A 51 10.71 -20.20 2.63
N GLU A 52 9.75 -20.24 3.54
CA GLU A 52 8.32 -20.33 3.21
C GLU A 52 7.82 -19.08 2.49
N VAL A 53 8.26 -17.89 2.92
CA VAL A 53 7.93 -16.63 2.25
C VAL A 53 8.49 -16.60 0.83
N LYS A 54 9.73 -17.06 0.61
CA LYS A 54 10.28 -17.16 -0.76
C LYS A 54 9.46 -18.11 -1.64
N GLN A 55 9.05 -19.26 -1.11
CA GLN A 55 8.19 -20.18 -1.84
C GLN A 55 6.81 -19.56 -2.14
N ALA A 56 6.20 -18.88 -1.17
CA ALA A 56 4.92 -18.21 -1.36
C ALA A 56 4.99 -17.06 -2.37
N VAL A 57 6.10 -16.32 -2.41
CA VAL A 57 6.39 -15.34 -3.47
C VAL A 57 6.47 -16.04 -4.83
N ALA A 58 7.20 -17.15 -4.96
CA ALA A 58 7.27 -17.88 -6.23
C ALA A 58 5.88 -18.38 -6.70
N GLU A 59 5.05 -18.90 -5.79
CA GLU A 59 3.66 -19.25 -6.11
C GLU A 59 2.84 -18.04 -6.61
N LEU A 60 3.10 -16.85 -6.05
CA LEU A 60 2.46 -15.60 -6.45
C LEU A 60 2.98 -15.11 -7.82
N GLU A 61 4.26 -15.27 -8.10
CA GLU A 61 4.87 -14.95 -9.38
C GLU A 61 4.26 -15.79 -10.51
N ASP A 62 4.14 -17.10 -10.29
CA ASP A 62 3.48 -18.02 -11.22
C ASP A 62 2.00 -17.67 -11.45
N ALA A 63 1.29 -17.28 -10.38
CA ALA A 63 -0.13 -16.94 -10.46
C ALA A 63 -0.41 -15.62 -11.18
N THR A 64 0.53 -14.67 -11.11
CA THR A 64 0.39 -13.33 -11.69
C THR A 64 1.06 -13.18 -13.04
N GLY A 65 2.03 -14.05 -13.37
CA GLY A 65 2.92 -13.87 -14.52
C GLY A 65 3.90 -12.71 -14.36
N GLN A 66 4.08 -12.21 -13.14
CA GLN A 66 4.99 -11.12 -12.78
C GLN A 66 6.07 -11.66 -11.83
N ALA A 67 7.21 -10.98 -11.72
CA ALA A 67 8.30 -11.42 -10.84
C ALA A 67 8.81 -10.29 -9.94
N LEU A 68 9.07 -10.61 -8.67
CA LEU A 68 9.55 -9.67 -7.67
C LEU A 68 10.98 -9.26 -8.02
N GLY A 69 11.20 -7.96 -8.24
CA GLY A 69 12.48 -7.44 -8.74
C GLY A 69 12.71 -7.57 -10.24
N CYS A 70 11.75 -8.13 -11.00
CA CYS A 70 11.81 -8.11 -12.46
C CYS A 70 11.54 -6.69 -12.98
N GLN A 71 12.46 -6.17 -13.79
CA GLN A 71 12.34 -4.81 -14.33
C GLN A 71 11.18 -4.68 -15.32
N THR A 72 10.97 -5.67 -16.19
CA THR A 72 10.02 -5.57 -17.32
C THR A 72 8.60 -6.01 -16.97
N ALA A 73 8.45 -6.90 -15.99
CA ALA A 73 7.18 -7.39 -15.48
C ALA A 73 7.22 -7.46 -13.94
N PRO A 74 7.33 -6.31 -13.26
CA PRO A 74 7.52 -6.27 -11.81
C PRO A 74 6.26 -6.74 -11.07
N LEU A 75 6.44 -7.68 -10.15
CA LEU A 75 5.47 -7.97 -9.10
C LEU A 75 5.67 -6.96 -7.97
N LEU A 76 4.70 -6.07 -7.77
CA LEU A 76 4.67 -5.16 -6.63
C LEU A 76 3.75 -5.73 -5.56
N LEU A 77 4.14 -5.57 -4.30
CA LEU A 77 3.44 -6.14 -3.15
C LEU A 77 2.89 -5.07 -2.21
N SER A 78 1.77 -5.36 -1.57
CA SER A 78 1.36 -4.73 -0.34
C SER A 78 1.65 -5.66 0.84
N VAL A 79 2.01 -5.08 1.98
CA VAL A 79 2.13 -5.78 3.26
C VAL A 79 1.23 -5.10 4.27
N PHE A 80 0.32 -5.86 4.83
CA PHE A 80 -0.65 -5.42 5.82
C PHE A 80 -0.40 -6.16 7.12
N CYS A 81 -0.12 -5.44 8.21
CA CYS A 81 0.02 -6.03 9.55
C CYS A 81 -0.66 -5.18 10.61
N ASN A 82 -1.09 -5.85 11.68
CA ASN A 82 -1.38 -5.20 12.95
C ASN A 82 -0.10 -5.20 13.79
N CYS A 83 0.50 -4.04 13.93
CA CYS A 83 1.85 -3.88 14.44
C CYS A 83 1.78 -3.06 15.74
N GLY A 84 1.46 -3.74 16.85
CA GLY A 84 1.10 -3.11 18.12
C GLY A 84 -0.30 -2.49 18.03
N ASP A 85 -0.46 -1.25 18.52
CA ASP A 85 -1.73 -0.49 18.47
C ASP A 85 -2.00 0.16 17.10
N GLN A 86 -1.10 0.00 16.12
CA GLN A 86 -1.22 0.64 14.81
C GLN A 86 -1.25 -0.38 13.66
N GLU A 87 -2.25 -0.23 12.81
CA GLU A 87 -2.36 -0.90 11.52
C GLU A 87 -1.30 -0.33 10.57
N THR A 88 -0.36 -1.17 10.16
CA THR A 88 0.67 -0.79 9.18
C THR A 88 0.27 -1.31 7.81
N ARG A 89 0.24 -0.40 6.83
CA ARG A 89 -0.02 -0.68 5.43
C ARG A 89 1.16 -0.20 4.60
N LEU A 90 1.98 -1.13 4.14
CA LEU A 90 3.05 -0.85 3.19
C LEU A 90 2.54 -1.18 1.79
N THR A 91 2.66 -0.23 0.88
CA THR A 91 2.24 -0.37 -0.52
C THR A 91 3.42 -0.15 -1.44
N ASN A 92 3.30 -0.65 -2.68
CA ASN A 92 4.31 -0.50 -3.73
C ASN A 92 5.66 -1.18 -3.40
N LEU A 93 5.68 -2.15 -2.50
CA LEU A 93 6.90 -2.89 -2.14
C LEU A 93 7.42 -3.61 -3.38
N GLY A 94 8.73 -3.54 -3.59
CA GLY A 94 9.40 -4.03 -4.78
C GLY A 94 9.74 -2.96 -5.81
N MET A 95 9.26 -1.71 -5.64
CA MET A 95 9.80 -0.58 -6.41
C MET A 95 11.27 -0.34 -6.04
N ASN A 96 12.08 -0.05 -7.06
CA ASN A 96 13.48 0.34 -6.93
C ASN A 96 13.88 1.23 -8.11
N ASP A 97 15.14 1.68 -8.14
CA ASP A 97 15.65 2.60 -9.16
C ASP A 97 15.52 2.02 -10.60
N ALA A 98 15.75 0.71 -10.79
CA ALA A 98 15.66 0.09 -12.11
C ALA A 98 14.20 -0.04 -12.59
N ILE A 99 13.30 -0.42 -11.69
CA ILE A 99 11.87 -0.60 -11.98
C ILE A 99 11.19 0.74 -12.23
N VAL A 100 11.49 1.77 -11.44
CA VAL A 100 10.87 3.10 -11.63
C VAL A 100 11.28 3.71 -12.97
N GLU A 101 12.54 3.59 -13.38
CA GLU A 101 13.01 4.11 -14.66
C GLU A 101 12.36 3.37 -15.83
N TYR A 102 12.26 2.04 -15.76
CA TYR A 102 11.58 1.26 -16.79
C TYR A 102 10.09 1.62 -16.89
N ARG A 103 9.36 1.58 -15.77
CA ARG A 103 7.93 1.90 -15.73
C ARG A 103 7.66 3.33 -16.16
N ALA A 104 8.59 4.25 -15.87
CA ALA A 104 8.45 5.63 -16.30
C ALA A 104 8.56 5.84 -17.81
N VAL A 105 9.07 4.86 -18.56
CA VAL A 105 9.13 4.86 -20.02
C VAL A 105 8.02 4.00 -20.62
N SER A 106 7.72 2.84 -20.03
CA SER A 106 6.81 1.85 -20.61
C SER A 106 5.33 2.03 -20.28
N ASP A 107 5.03 2.81 -19.23
CA ASP A 107 3.69 2.93 -18.65
C ASP A 107 3.42 4.42 -18.32
N ASN A 108 2.83 4.74 -17.17
CA ASN A 108 2.61 6.11 -16.72
C ASN A 108 3.84 6.64 -15.94
N PRO A 109 4.58 7.64 -16.47
CA PRO A 109 5.74 8.22 -15.79
C PRO A 109 5.42 8.78 -14.42
N ARG A 110 4.33 9.54 -14.30
CA ARG A 110 3.94 10.12 -13.02
C ARG A 110 3.60 9.04 -12.01
N CYS A 111 2.82 8.02 -12.41
CA CYS A 111 2.44 6.92 -11.52
C CYS A 111 3.66 6.19 -10.98
N ALA A 112 4.64 5.87 -11.83
CA ALA A 112 5.85 5.16 -11.45
C ALA A 112 6.61 5.91 -10.33
N TRP A 113 6.86 7.21 -10.52
CA TRP A 113 7.58 8.03 -9.55
C TRP A 113 6.77 8.29 -8.28
N ASP A 114 5.44 8.45 -8.37
CA ASP A 114 4.56 8.58 -7.19
C ASP A 114 4.56 7.29 -6.35
N CYS A 115 4.45 6.12 -6.99
CA CYS A 115 4.52 4.83 -6.31
C CYS A 115 5.87 4.65 -5.59
N TYR A 116 6.98 5.04 -6.22
CA TYR A 116 8.30 4.90 -5.60
C TYR A 116 8.50 5.86 -4.42
N ARG A 117 8.08 7.11 -4.57
CA ARG A 117 8.09 8.09 -3.48
C ARG A 117 7.28 7.59 -2.27
N ARG A 118 6.08 7.06 -2.52
CA ARG A 118 5.19 6.50 -1.49
C ARG A 118 5.79 5.28 -0.81
N LEU A 119 6.46 4.39 -1.55
CA LEU A 119 7.20 3.28 -0.95
C LEU A 119 8.25 3.81 0.04
N ILE A 120 9.11 4.75 -0.38
CA ILE A 120 10.18 5.26 0.49
C ILE A 120 9.61 5.93 1.72
N TRP A 121 8.55 6.73 1.57
CA TRP A 121 7.84 7.36 2.69
C TRP A 121 7.30 6.32 3.69
N ASN A 122 6.49 5.38 3.21
CA ASN A 122 5.84 4.39 4.06
C ASN A 122 6.84 3.43 4.69
N PHE A 123 7.91 3.06 3.98
CA PHE A 123 8.99 2.24 4.52
C PHE A 123 9.77 3.00 5.61
N SER A 124 10.08 4.27 5.38
CA SER A 124 10.74 5.15 6.38
C SER A 124 9.90 5.28 7.64
N LYS A 125 8.60 5.53 7.49
CA LYS A 125 7.65 5.71 8.60
C LYS A 125 7.36 4.41 9.36
N CYS A 126 7.01 3.33 8.66
CA CYS A 126 6.47 2.13 9.29
C CYS A 126 7.53 1.06 9.57
N VAL A 127 8.51 0.88 8.68
CA VAL A 127 9.55 -0.16 8.83
C VAL A 127 10.71 0.35 9.66
N LYS A 128 11.23 1.55 9.34
CA LYS A 128 12.37 2.15 10.03
C LYS A 128 12.01 3.11 11.16
N ARG A 129 10.74 3.55 11.25
CA ARG A 129 10.23 4.46 12.30
C ARG A 129 11.07 5.74 12.43
N LEU A 130 11.40 6.32 11.28
CA LEU A 130 12.20 7.54 11.17
C LEU A 130 11.42 8.79 11.61
N ASP A 131 12.15 9.88 11.90
CA ASP A 131 11.53 11.19 12.03
C ASP A 131 11.01 11.65 10.66
N MET A 132 9.69 11.86 10.60
CA MET A 132 8.99 12.20 9.36
C MET A 132 8.89 13.71 9.12
N ASN A 133 9.25 14.57 10.08
CA ASN A 133 9.18 16.03 9.89
C ASN A 133 9.98 16.49 8.65
N PRO A 134 11.22 16.02 8.41
CA PRO A 134 11.96 16.44 7.21
C PRO A 134 11.33 15.96 5.90
N PHE A 135 10.65 14.80 5.92
CA PHE A 135 9.95 14.29 4.74
C PHE A 135 8.69 15.12 4.45
N GLU A 136 7.93 15.46 5.50
CA GLU A 136 6.75 16.33 5.42
C GLU A 136 7.11 17.72 4.89
N GLU A 137 8.20 18.32 5.41
CA GLU A 137 8.71 19.61 4.93
C GLU A 137 9.10 19.58 3.46
N ALA A 138 9.78 18.52 3.00
CA ALA A 138 10.17 18.37 1.60
C ALA A 138 8.94 18.26 0.67
N LEU A 139 7.91 17.52 1.07
CA LEU A 139 6.66 17.41 0.32
C LEU A 139 5.88 18.73 0.32
N ALA A 140 5.77 19.38 1.49
CA ALA A 140 5.10 20.67 1.64
C ALA A 140 5.76 21.75 0.78
N SER A 141 7.10 21.81 0.76
CA SER A 141 7.85 22.76 -0.06
C SER A 141 7.52 22.65 -1.56
N VAL A 142 7.35 21.43 -2.07
CA VAL A 142 6.93 21.21 -3.46
C VAL A 142 5.52 21.74 -3.69
N ARG A 143 4.57 21.43 -2.80
CA ARG A 143 3.19 21.90 -2.90
C ARG A 143 3.10 23.43 -2.82
N ASP A 144 3.78 24.05 -1.86
CA ASP A 144 3.82 25.51 -1.69
C ASP A 144 4.38 26.21 -2.94
N ARG A 145 5.40 25.63 -3.56
CA ARG A 145 5.95 26.13 -4.83
C ARG A 145 4.93 26.00 -5.97
N LEU A 146 4.22 24.89 -6.08
CA LEU A 146 3.16 24.73 -7.10
C LEU A 146 2.02 25.72 -6.85
N ASP A 147 1.59 25.90 -5.61
CA ASP A 147 0.54 26.85 -5.22
C ASP A 147 0.93 28.29 -5.55
N SER A 148 2.14 28.71 -5.20
CA SER A 148 2.65 30.07 -5.48
C SER A 148 2.76 30.39 -6.97
N THR A 149 2.91 29.37 -7.83
CA THR A 149 2.96 29.54 -9.29
C THR A 149 1.60 29.37 -9.96
N CYS A 150 0.55 29.03 -9.19
CA CYS A 150 -0.78 28.78 -9.72
C CYS A 150 -1.55 30.06 -10.01
N LYS A 151 -1.77 30.37 -11.29
CA LYS A 151 -2.58 31.52 -11.70
C LYS A 151 -4.06 31.43 -11.31
N LEU A 152 -4.54 30.21 -11.00
CA LEU A 152 -5.93 29.96 -10.62
C LEU A 152 -6.18 30.10 -9.11
N GLY A 153 -5.13 30.32 -8.30
CA GLY A 153 -5.24 30.44 -6.85
C GLY A 153 -5.72 29.17 -6.13
N ARG A 154 -5.70 28.01 -6.82
CA ARG A 154 -6.04 26.71 -6.22
C ARG A 154 -4.85 26.16 -5.46
N LYS A 155 -5.14 25.37 -4.42
CA LYS A 155 -4.16 24.50 -3.77
C LYS A 155 -3.97 23.23 -4.58
N HIS A 156 -2.75 22.71 -4.59
CA HIS A 156 -2.39 21.46 -5.25
C HIS A 156 -2.36 20.31 -4.25
N ASP A 157 -2.95 19.20 -4.66
CA ASP A 157 -2.87 17.93 -3.94
C ASP A 157 -1.67 17.11 -4.44
N ASP A 158 -1.36 16.00 -3.76
CA ASP A 158 -0.33 15.07 -4.23
C ASP A 158 -0.58 14.55 -5.64
N CYS A 159 -1.86 14.42 -6.03
CA CYS A 159 -2.23 13.99 -7.38
C CYS A 159 -1.82 15.01 -8.46
N ASP A 160 -1.60 16.28 -8.10
CA ASP A 160 -1.17 17.34 -9.00
C ASP A 160 0.35 17.43 -9.18
N ILE A 161 1.15 16.78 -8.34
CA ILE A 161 2.61 16.91 -8.38
C ILE A 161 3.14 16.37 -9.72
N PRO A 162 3.88 17.18 -10.51
CA PRO A 162 4.45 16.77 -11.78
C PRO A 162 5.53 15.70 -11.63
N LYS A 163 5.76 14.91 -12.70
CA LYS A 163 6.80 13.87 -12.77
C LYS A 163 8.15 14.33 -12.25
N LYS A 164 8.64 15.48 -12.72
CA LYS A 164 9.99 15.98 -12.36
C LYS A 164 10.10 16.22 -10.86
N ASP A 165 9.07 16.80 -10.26
CA ASP A 165 9.05 17.07 -8.83
C ASP A 165 8.96 15.78 -8.01
N LEU A 166 8.26 14.76 -8.52
CA LEU A 166 8.27 13.41 -7.92
C LEU A 166 9.66 12.76 -7.99
N GLN A 167 10.41 12.93 -9.09
CA GLN A 167 11.80 12.46 -9.20
C GLN A 167 12.70 13.13 -8.16
N ASP A 168 12.59 14.45 -8.04
CA ASP A 168 13.37 15.24 -7.07
C ASP A 168 13.00 14.83 -5.62
N LEU A 169 11.71 14.60 -5.34
CA LEU A 169 11.25 14.08 -4.04
C LEU A 169 11.78 12.69 -3.73
N VAL A 170 11.85 11.78 -4.70
CA VAL A 170 12.45 10.45 -4.50
C VAL A 170 13.92 10.58 -4.07
N GLN A 171 14.69 11.44 -4.73
CA GLN A 171 16.10 11.64 -4.36
C GLN A 171 16.25 12.28 -2.98
N ALA A 172 15.40 13.27 -2.67
CA ALA A 172 15.35 13.88 -1.34
C ALA A 172 15.02 12.84 -0.26
N PHE A 173 14.00 12.01 -0.48
CA PHE A 173 13.58 10.99 0.48
C PHE A 173 14.64 9.89 0.68
N LYS A 174 15.31 9.44 -0.38
CA LYS A 174 16.45 8.51 -0.25
C LYS A 174 17.59 9.13 0.57
N SER A 175 17.86 10.42 0.36
CA SER A 175 18.90 11.14 1.11
C SER A 175 18.53 11.28 2.59
N LEU A 176 17.29 11.65 2.90
CA LEU A 176 16.78 11.73 4.28
C LEU A 176 16.79 10.37 4.97
N TYR A 177 16.40 9.31 4.26
CA TYR A 177 16.50 7.94 4.75
C TYR A 177 17.96 7.60 5.10
N ALA A 178 18.89 7.83 4.17
CA ALA A 178 20.31 7.50 4.38
C ALA A 178 20.95 8.28 5.53
N GLN A 179 20.56 9.55 5.72
CA GLN A 179 21.02 10.37 6.83
C GLN A 179 20.60 9.82 8.20
N GLN A 180 19.37 9.30 8.31
CA GLN A 180 18.84 8.80 9.58
C GLN A 180 19.23 7.32 9.84
N VAL A 181 19.29 6.49 8.80
CA VAL A 181 19.59 5.05 8.91
C VAL A 181 21.09 4.75 8.85
N GLY A 182 21.87 5.61 8.17
CA GLY A 182 23.31 5.42 7.92
C GLY A 182 23.64 4.53 6.71
N THR A 183 22.64 4.05 5.97
CA THR A 183 22.78 3.27 4.75
C THR A 183 21.76 3.68 3.71
N ASP A 184 22.03 3.41 2.43
CA ASP A 184 21.10 3.70 1.35
C ASP A 184 19.79 2.91 1.45
N PHE A 185 18.74 3.42 0.79
CA PHE A 185 17.44 2.75 0.71
C PHE A 185 17.56 1.39 0.01
N PRO A 186 17.02 0.29 0.60
CA PRO A 186 17.18 -1.07 0.07
C PRO A 186 16.64 -1.18 -1.35
N GLN A 187 17.50 -1.59 -2.29
CA GLN A 187 17.14 -1.75 -3.71
C GLN A 187 16.66 -3.15 -4.06
N ASP A 188 16.99 -4.16 -3.24
CA ASP A 188 16.51 -5.53 -3.39
C ASP A 188 15.09 -5.67 -2.79
N PRO A 189 14.07 -5.98 -3.61
CA PRO A 189 12.70 -6.22 -3.14
C PRO A 189 12.55 -7.32 -2.09
N HIS A 190 13.41 -8.35 -2.11
CA HIS A 190 13.38 -9.42 -1.11
C HIS A 190 13.84 -8.92 0.26
N ASP A 191 14.81 -8.00 0.29
CA ASP A 191 15.25 -7.36 1.53
C ASP A 191 14.17 -6.40 2.04
N GLN A 192 13.55 -5.61 1.16
CA GLN A 192 12.39 -4.77 1.51
C GLN A 192 11.28 -5.61 2.16
N LEU A 193 10.89 -6.74 1.56
CA LEU A 193 9.86 -7.63 2.09
C LEU A 193 10.28 -8.25 3.43
N SER A 194 11.53 -8.71 3.53
CA SER A 194 12.05 -9.33 4.74
C SER A 194 12.08 -8.34 5.91
N GLU A 195 12.49 -7.11 5.67
CA GLU A 195 12.49 -6.06 6.69
C GLU A 195 11.07 -5.66 7.10
N ALA A 196 10.15 -5.52 6.14
CA ALA A 196 8.75 -5.23 6.43
C ALA A 196 8.11 -6.29 7.34
N LEU A 197 8.30 -7.57 7.03
CA LEU A 197 7.78 -8.68 7.83
C LEU A 197 8.48 -8.80 9.19
N ALA A 198 9.80 -8.58 9.25
CA ALA A 198 10.54 -8.59 10.52
C ALA A 198 10.05 -7.49 11.47
N THR A 199 9.88 -6.26 10.97
CA THR A 199 9.26 -5.18 11.76
C THR A 199 7.84 -5.55 12.16
N ALA A 200 7.10 -6.22 11.28
CA ALA A 200 5.73 -6.59 11.58
C ALA A 200 5.60 -7.53 12.79
N PHE A 201 6.47 -8.55 12.84
CA PHE A 201 6.46 -9.52 13.93
C PHE A 201 7.20 -9.04 15.19
N ALA A 202 8.09 -8.07 15.08
CA ALA A 202 8.73 -7.44 16.24
C ALA A 202 7.77 -6.53 17.02
N ALA A 203 6.79 -5.93 16.35
CA ALA A 203 5.87 -4.95 16.93
C ALA A 203 4.66 -5.56 17.66
N GLY A 204 4.29 -6.82 17.36
CA GLY A 204 3.14 -7.46 17.98
C GLY A 204 3.46 -8.17 19.29
N GLU A 205 2.51 -8.20 20.22
CA GLU A 205 2.45 -9.30 21.19
C GLU A 205 2.38 -10.61 20.39
N GLN A 206 3.33 -11.52 20.64
CA GLN A 206 3.66 -12.71 19.84
C GLN A 206 2.46 -13.59 19.39
N GLN A 207 1.27 -13.42 19.96
CA GLN A 207 0.12 -14.28 19.76
C GLN A 207 -0.84 -13.82 18.65
N ASN A 208 -0.83 -12.56 18.19
CA ASN A 208 -1.81 -12.03 17.21
C ASN A 208 -1.17 -11.34 15.99
N ALA A 209 0.14 -11.39 15.83
CA ALA A 209 0.85 -10.68 14.76
C ALA A 209 0.74 -11.43 13.43
N HIS A 210 -0.33 -11.21 12.67
CA HIS A 210 -0.47 -11.75 11.31
C HIS A 210 -0.08 -10.68 10.28
N ALA A 211 0.66 -11.09 9.25
CA ALA A 211 0.93 -10.25 8.09
C ALA A 211 0.24 -10.84 6.85
N ILE A 212 -0.35 -9.97 6.05
CA ILE A 212 -0.97 -10.33 4.77
C ILE A 212 -0.14 -9.67 3.69
N VAL A 213 0.35 -10.48 2.74
CA VAL A 213 1.12 -10.02 1.59
C VAL A 213 0.30 -10.26 0.33
N GLN A 214 0.01 -9.21 -0.45
CA GLN A 214 -0.80 -9.32 -1.66
C GLN A 214 -0.14 -8.63 -2.85
N ALA A 215 -0.43 -9.11 -4.06
CA ALA A 215 -0.11 -8.41 -5.29
C ALA A 215 -0.84 -7.05 -5.33
N MET A 216 -0.13 -5.99 -5.69
CA MET A 216 -0.68 -4.65 -5.80
C MET A 216 -1.66 -4.53 -6.96
N ALA A 217 -2.76 -3.83 -6.72
CA ALA A 217 -3.59 -3.20 -7.75
C ALA A 217 -3.48 -1.68 -7.59
N LEU A 218 -3.14 -0.97 -8.67
CA LEU A 218 -2.81 0.46 -8.61
C LEU A 218 -4.02 1.32 -8.99
N GLY A 219 -4.61 2.00 -8.00
CA GLY A 219 -5.70 2.98 -8.20
C GLY A 219 -5.23 4.38 -8.64
N ASN A 220 -3.91 4.61 -8.73
CA ASN A 220 -3.29 5.92 -8.98
C ASN A 220 -2.51 6.01 -10.31
N CYS A 221 -2.82 5.12 -11.27
CA CYS A 221 -2.07 5.04 -12.52
C CYS A 221 -2.74 5.69 -13.74
N ASP A 222 -4.02 6.01 -13.69
CA ASP A 222 -4.67 6.83 -14.72
C ASP A 222 -5.99 7.43 -14.19
N SER A 223 -6.71 8.12 -15.06
CA SER A 223 -8.00 8.74 -14.74
C SER A 223 -9.16 7.76 -14.63
N ALA A 224 -9.02 6.53 -15.12
CA ALA A 224 -10.01 5.45 -14.99
C ALA A 224 -9.79 4.61 -13.72
N ALA A 225 -8.58 4.68 -13.14
CA ALA A 225 -8.23 4.02 -11.90
C ALA A 225 -8.82 4.77 -10.69
N VAL A 226 -9.39 4.00 -9.77
CA VAL A 226 -10.03 4.50 -8.55
C VAL A 226 -9.65 3.64 -7.35
N ALA A 227 -9.65 4.24 -6.17
CA ALA A 227 -9.63 3.53 -4.89
C ALA A 227 -10.84 3.95 -4.08
N GLY A 228 -11.44 3.03 -3.32
CA GLY A 228 -12.66 3.29 -2.58
C GLY A 228 -12.99 2.20 -1.58
N TRP A 229 -14.00 2.47 -0.75
CA TRP A 229 -14.59 1.51 0.16
C TRP A 229 -16.12 1.60 0.06
N ALA A 230 -16.78 0.48 0.32
CA ALA A 230 -18.23 0.38 0.28
C ALA A 230 -18.72 -0.54 1.39
N TYR A 231 -19.94 -0.29 1.86
CA TYR A 231 -20.62 -1.11 2.86
C TYR A 231 -22.12 -1.16 2.56
N ALA A 232 -22.75 -2.27 2.92
CA ALA A 232 -24.19 -2.39 2.88
C ALA A 232 -24.76 -1.91 4.22
N SER A 233 -25.63 -0.92 4.19
CA SER A 233 -26.39 -0.44 5.35
C SER A 233 -27.82 -0.96 5.27
N SER A 234 -28.29 -1.66 6.30
CA SER A 234 -29.68 -2.10 6.40
C SER A 234 -30.30 -1.48 7.65
N SER A 235 -31.39 -0.74 7.48
CA SER A 235 -32.35 -0.46 8.56
C SER A 235 -33.43 -1.54 8.56
N GLU A 236 -34.09 -1.78 9.71
CA GLU A 236 -35.16 -2.79 9.79
C GLU A 236 -36.24 -2.52 8.71
N GLY A 237 -36.53 -3.55 7.90
CA GLY A 237 -37.57 -3.52 6.88
C GLY A 237 -37.19 -2.93 5.51
N HIS A 238 -35.93 -2.51 5.28
CA HIS A 238 -35.50 -1.93 4.01
C HIS A 238 -34.48 -2.80 3.27
N ILE A 239 -34.43 -2.67 1.93
CA ILE A 239 -33.37 -3.26 1.10
C ILE A 239 -32.06 -2.60 1.51
N ALA A 240 -31.01 -3.41 1.70
CA ALA A 240 -29.70 -2.90 2.08
C ALA A 240 -29.20 -1.89 1.02
N GLU A 241 -28.97 -0.66 1.44
CA GLU A 241 -28.41 0.40 0.59
C GLU A 241 -26.89 0.26 0.56
N LEU A 242 -26.33 0.24 -0.64
CA LEU A 242 -24.89 0.30 -0.80
C LEU A 242 -24.42 1.74 -0.60
N ARG A 243 -23.55 1.97 0.37
CA ARG A 243 -22.96 3.28 0.66
C ARG A 243 -21.44 3.19 0.57
N GLY A 244 -20.77 4.31 0.38
CA GLY A 244 -19.32 4.31 0.30
C GLY A 244 -18.72 5.59 -0.27
N GLU A 245 -17.39 5.58 -0.33
CA GLU A 245 -16.59 6.70 -0.80
C GLU A 245 -15.48 6.21 -1.72
N TRP A 246 -15.09 7.05 -2.68
CA TRP A 246 -14.03 6.74 -3.62
C TRP A 246 -13.28 7.99 -4.07
N LEU A 247 -12.05 7.78 -4.53
CA LEU A 247 -11.19 8.80 -5.14
C LEU A 247 -10.67 8.27 -6.47
N SER A 248 -10.69 9.12 -7.49
CA SER A 248 -9.98 8.89 -8.74
C SER A 248 -8.49 9.16 -8.57
N ASN A 249 -7.67 8.39 -9.29
CA ASN A 249 -6.22 8.53 -9.33
C ASN A 249 -5.62 8.60 -7.92
N ALA A 250 -5.92 7.59 -7.09
CA ALA A 250 -5.62 7.54 -5.66
C ALA A 250 -5.24 6.13 -5.20
N GLN A 251 -4.47 6.04 -4.12
CA GLN A 251 -4.32 4.80 -3.35
C GLN A 251 -5.23 4.84 -2.13
N CYS A 252 -5.55 3.69 -1.53
CA CYS A 252 -6.43 3.63 -0.35
C CYS A 252 -5.92 4.47 0.83
N GLU A 253 -4.62 4.76 0.89
CA GLU A 253 -4.02 5.67 1.87
C GLU A 253 -4.55 7.11 1.76
N ASP A 254 -4.86 7.58 0.54
CA ASP A 254 -5.35 8.94 0.31
C ASP A 254 -6.75 9.15 0.91
N LEU A 255 -7.55 8.07 0.99
CA LEU A 255 -8.86 8.07 1.67
C LEU A 255 -8.71 8.13 3.20
N ALA A 256 -7.68 7.49 3.75
CA ALA A 256 -7.46 7.43 5.19
C ALA A 256 -6.90 8.75 5.76
N THR A 257 -6.10 9.48 4.98
CA THR A 257 -5.50 10.75 5.41
C THR A 257 -6.49 11.92 5.40
N GLY A 258 -7.60 11.82 4.66
CA GLY A 258 -8.54 12.91 4.46
C GLY A 258 -7.94 14.10 3.69
N ALA A 259 -6.79 13.92 3.02
CA ALA A 259 -6.12 14.98 2.29
C ALA A 259 -6.93 15.47 1.07
N ARG A 260 -7.76 14.59 0.50
CA ARG A 260 -8.65 14.89 -0.63
C ARG A 260 -10.09 14.63 -0.23
N THR A 261 -11.01 15.47 -0.70
CA THR A 261 -12.44 15.23 -0.52
C THR A 261 -12.89 14.06 -1.39
N PRO A 262 -13.34 12.94 -0.80
CA PRO A 262 -13.78 11.79 -1.57
C PRO A 262 -15.15 12.00 -2.19
N LEU A 263 -15.37 11.34 -3.32
CA LEU A 263 -16.66 11.28 -3.99
C LEU A 263 -17.54 10.21 -3.35
N ARG A 264 -18.87 10.40 -3.43
CA ARG A 264 -19.83 9.43 -2.92
C ARG A 264 -20.07 8.32 -3.93
N LEU A 265 -20.31 7.11 -3.44
CA LEU A 265 -20.58 5.95 -4.28
C LEU A 265 -21.95 6.05 -4.96
N THR A 266 -22.94 6.62 -4.28
CA THR A 266 -24.30 6.78 -4.79
C THR A 266 -24.66 8.24 -5.07
N LEU A 267 -25.61 8.43 -5.99
CA LEU A 267 -26.12 9.76 -6.31
C LEU A 267 -26.85 10.40 -5.12
N ASP A 268 -27.56 9.62 -4.33
CA ASP A 268 -28.32 10.13 -3.19
C ASP A 268 -27.39 10.54 -2.06
N ASP A 269 -26.38 9.73 -1.72
CA ASP A 269 -25.33 10.16 -0.78
C ASP A 269 -24.61 11.43 -1.26
N SER A 270 -24.41 11.58 -2.59
CA SER A 270 -23.81 12.79 -3.17
C SER A 270 -24.69 14.02 -3.00
N ARG A 271 -26.02 13.86 -3.08
CA ARG A 271 -26.98 14.96 -2.87
C ARG A 271 -27.05 15.34 -1.41
N ASP A 272 -27.12 14.35 -0.52
CA ASP A 272 -27.15 14.57 0.92
C ASP A 272 -25.90 15.31 1.40
N TRP A 273 -24.73 14.90 0.90
CA TRP A 273 -23.47 15.58 1.21
C TRP A 273 -23.41 17.02 0.68
N ALA A 274 -23.98 17.31 -0.50
CA ALA A 274 -23.94 18.65 -1.07
C ALA A 274 -24.85 19.67 -0.34
N VAL A 275 -25.81 19.17 0.45
CA VAL A 275 -26.76 19.99 1.22
C VAL A 275 -26.33 20.17 2.67
N ALA A 276 -25.44 19.31 3.18
CA ALA A 276 -24.88 19.34 4.53
C ALA A 276 -23.75 20.38 4.68
#